data_AF-A0AAE3BBS1-F1
#
_entry.id   AF-A0AAE3BBS1-F1
#
_cell.length_a   1.000
_cell.length_b   1.000
_cell.length_c   1.000
_cell.angle_alpha   90.00
_cell.angle_beta   90.00
_cell.angle_gamma   90.00
#
_symmetry.space_group_name_H-M   'P 1'
#
loop_
_entity.id
_entity.type
_entity.pdbx_description
1 polymer ?
#
loop_
_entity_poly.entity_id
_entity_poly.type
_entity_poly.pdbx_seq_one_letter_code
_entity_poly.pdbx_strand_id
1 'polypeptide(L)'
;MTDTLITCRQCDSPAKKRGMCNKHYLRWRRATPVSERQRPTVEERFWAKVQKGAGCWEWHGYRRPSGHGVFAASRGRRVSAHAFALELSTGVPTPAGMEACHRCDNPPCVNPRHIYYGTRQQNIDDAWARSRCAVGQDRPAAKLRDEQVVEIRERYAAGESAKDLASEFSIAVVTLRHIVLGLKWKHLGGPITRRRPTAKANNRKAA
;
A
#
# COMPACT_ATOMS: atom_id res chain seq x y z
N MET A 1 1.72 -9.76 34.77
CA MET A 1 2.15 -11.10 34.30
C MET A 1 3.62 -11.20 34.65
N THR A 2 3.98 -12.05 35.60
CA THR A 2 5.37 -12.23 36.04
C THR A 2 6.18 -12.73 34.86
N ASP A 3 7.13 -11.92 34.41
CA ASP A 3 8.13 -12.32 33.42
C ASP A 3 8.96 -13.44 34.08
N THR A 4 8.60 -14.69 33.81
CA THR A 4 9.34 -15.84 34.32
C THR A 4 10.71 -15.81 33.66
N LEU A 5 11.66 -15.19 34.33
CA LEU A 5 13.05 -15.13 33.89
C LEU A 5 13.54 -16.58 33.75
N ILE A 6 13.70 -17.02 32.50
CA ILE A 6 14.24 -18.34 32.20
C ILE A 6 15.67 -18.37 32.74
N THR A 7 15.96 -19.26 33.67
CA THR A 7 17.31 -19.42 34.25
C THR A 7 18.25 -20.11 33.25
N CYS A 8 19.52 -19.74 33.27
CA CYS A 8 20.54 -20.38 32.46
C CYS A 8 20.68 -21.87 32.84
N ARG A 9 20.73 -22.76 31.86
CA ARG A 9 20.86 -24.22 32.06
C ARG A 9 22.19 -24.68 32.68
N GLN A 10 23.07 -23.74 33.05
CA GLN A 10 24.43 -24.00 33.57
C GLN A 10 24.78 -23.12 34.79
N CYS A 11 23.89 -22.19 35.20
CA CYS A 11 24.06 -21.35 36.40
C CYS A 11 22.78 -20.57 36.70
N ASP A 12 22.74 -19.90 37.85
CA ASP A 12 21.54 -19.17 38.31
C ASP A 12 21.34 -17.79 37.64
N SER A 13 22.17 -17.45 36.65
CA SER A 13 22.01 -16.19 35.92
C SER A 13 20.86 -16.26 34.92
N PRO A 14 20.20 -15.12 34.60
CA PRO A 14 19.16 -15.09 33.57
C PRO A 14 19.69 -15.55 32.19
N ALA A 15 18.93 -16.44 31.54
CA ALA A 15 19.21 -16.88 30.19
C ALA A 15 18.90 -15.77 29.18
N LYS A 16 19.77 -15.61 28.18
CA LYS A 16 19.58 -14.67 27.07
C LYS A 16 19.35 -15.38 25.74
N LYS A 17 20.05 -16.49 25.49
CA LYS A 17 20.01 -17.18 24.20
C LYS A 17 20.27 -18.67 24.35
N ARG A 18 19.49 -19.51 23.65
CA ARG A 18 19.59 -20.99 23.72
C ARG A 18 19.54 -21.54 25.17
N GLY A 19 18.77 -20.89 26.05
CA GLY A 19 18.71 -21.26 27.47
C GLY A 19 20.01 -21.02 28.24
N MET A 20 20.91 -20.15 27.75
CA MET A 20 22.19 -19.82 28.40
C MET A 20 22.31 -18.32 28.70
N CYS A 21 23.02 -17.98 29.78
CA CYS A 21 23.48 -16.62 30.03
C CYS A 21 24.55 -16.23 29.00
N ASN A 22 24.87 -14.93 28.87
CA ASN A 22 25.81 -14.46 27.85
C ASN A 22 27.21 -15.12 27.95
N LYS A 23 27.73 -15.29 29.18
CA LYS A 23 29.03 -15.93 29.43
C LYS A 23 29.06 -17.38 28.95
N HIS A 24 28.03 -18.16 29.30
CA HIS A 24 27.90 -19.56 28.87
C HIS A 24 27.63 -19.69 27.37
N TYR A 25 26.81 -18.82 26.78
CA TYR A 25 26.60 -18.76 25.34
C TYR A 25 27.90 -18.46 24.58
N LEU A 26 28.72 -17.52 25.05
CA LEU A 26 30.00 -17.19 24.41
C LEU A 26 31.03 -18.32 24.54
N ARG A 27 31.09 -18.99 25.70
CA ARG A 27 31.94 -20.18 25.89
C ARG A 27 31.53 -21.31 24.96
N TRP A 28 30.25 -21.67 24.93
CA TRP A 28 29.70 -22.65 23.99
C TRP A 28 30.00 -22.26 22.54
N ARG A 29 29.74 -21.00 22.16
CA ARG A 29 30.00 -20.52 20.79
C ARG A 29 31.47 -20.61 20.42
N ARG A 30 32.42 -20.42 21.34
CA ARG A 30 33.86 -20.57 21.05
C ARG A 30 34.27 -22.05 20.93
N ALA A 31 33.71 -22.91 21.78
CA ALA A 31 34.04 -24.33 21.83
C ALA A 31 33.39 -25.17 20.72
N THR A 32 32.20 -24.78 20.24
CA THR A 32 31.47 -25.54 19.21
C THR A 32 31.88 -25.07 17.81
N PRO A 33 32.36 -25.95 16.91
CA PRO A 33 32.63 -25.65 15.50
C PRO A 33 31.43 -25.02 14.79
N VAL A 34 31.67 -24.17 13.78
CA VAL A 34 30.59 -23.51 13.02
C VAL A 34 29.65 -24.53 12.38
N SER A 35 30.18 -25.65 11.89
CA SER A 35 29.43 -26.78 11.30
C SER A 35 28.42 -27.40 12.26
N GLU A 36 28.71 -27.44 13.55
CA GLU A 36 27.85 -28.02 14.59
C GLU A 36 26.86 -27.01 15.20
N ARG A 37 27.01 -25.72 14.88
CA ARG A 37 26.06 -24.68 15.32
C ARG A 37 24.84 -24.71 14.41
N GLN A 38 23.80 -25.44 14.83
CA GLN A 38 22.52 -25.43 14.13
C GLN A 38 21.99 -23.99 14.00
N ARG A 39 21.97 -23.49 12.76
CA ARG A 39 21.41 -22.19 12.42
C ARG A 39 19.95 -22.40 12.05
N PRO A 40 19.04 -21.52 12.49
CA PRO A 40 17.66 -21.64 12.08
C PRO A 40 17.57 -21.53 10.55
N THR A 41 16.70 -22.36 9.96
CA THR A 41 16.38 -22.33 8.54
C THR A 41 15.79 -20.96 8.16
N VAL A 42 15.73 -20.66 6.87
CA VAL A 42 15.10 -19.41 6.41
C VAL A 42 13.64 -19.32 6.85
N GLU A 43 12.91 -20.43 6.80
CA GLU A 43 11.51 -20.55 7.24
C GLU A 43 11.37 -20.33 8.74
N GLU A 44 12.21 -20.97 9.56
CA GLU A 44 12.19 -20.77 11.01
C GLU A 44 12.46 -19.31 11.38
N ARG A 45 13.42 -18.65 10.69
CA ARG A 45 13.68 -17.22 10.89
C ARG A 45 12.50 -16.33 10.46
N PHE A 46 11.71 -16.78 9.49
CA PHE A 46 10.55 -16.06 9.00
C PHE A 46 9.39 -16.20 9.99
N TRP A 47 8.98 -17.44 10.29
CA TRP A 47 7.84 -17.74 11.16
C TRP A 47 8.04 -17.27 12.60
N ALA A 48 9.28 -17.20 13.09
CA ALA A 48 9.59 -16.60 14.39
C ALA A 48 9.22 -15.10 14.50
N LYS A 49 8.90 -14.43 13.40
CA LYS A 49 8.47 -13.02 13.37
C LYS A 49 6.99 -12.86 12.99
N VAL A 50 6.23 -13.95 12.92
CA VAL A 50 4.84 -13.93 12.49
C VAL A 50 3.94 -14.29 13.66
N GLN A 51 3.02 -13.39 14.00
CA GLN A 51 1.93 -13.69 14.93
C GLN A 51 0.72 -14.13 14.11
N LYS A 52 0.37 -15.41 14.18
CA LYS A 52 -0.79 -15.96 13.47
C LYS A 52 -2.08 -15.63 14.24
N GLY A 53 -3.07 -15.08 13.54
CA GLY A 53 -4.44 -14.91 14.00
C GLY A 53 -5.44 -15.71 13.15
N ALA A 54 -6.73 -15.63 13.50
CA ALA A 54 -7.81 -16.28 12.74
C ALA A 54 -7.97 -15.73 11.31
N GLY A 55 -7.66 -14.44 11.11
CA GLY A 55 -7.65 -13.76 9.81
C GLY A 55 -6.22 -13.41 9.39
N CYS A 56 -5.83 -12.16 9.58
CA CYS A 56 -4.48 -11.69 9.25
C CYS A 56 -3.41 -12.37 10.12
N TRP A 57 -2.23 -12.60 9.53
CA TRP A 57 -1.04 -13.04 10.24
C TRP A 57 -0.06 -11.86 10.26
N GLU A 58 0.19 -11.29 11.43
CA GLU A 58 0.91 -10.02 11.56
C GLU A 58 2.43 -10.22 11.49
N TRP A 59 3.10 -9.39 10.71
CA TRP A 59 4.56 -9.32 10.65
C TRP A 59 5.12 -8.39 11.74
N HIS A 60 5.94 -8.96 12.64
CA HIS A 60 6.61 -8.25 13.73
C HIS A 60 8.09 -7.95 13.45
N GLY A 61 8.57 -8.20 12.23
CA GLY A 61 9.89 -7.76 11.80
C GLY A 61 9.92 -6.30 11.35
N TYR A 62 10.99 -5.91 10.67
CA TYR A 62 11.10 -4.56 10.10
C TYR A 62 9.97 -4.30 9.08
N ARG A 63 9.40 -3.09 9.14
CA ARG A 63 8.36 -2.57 8.24
C ARG A 63 8.84 -1.27 7.61
N ARG A 64 8.49 -1.04 6.34
CA ARG A 64 8.70 0.24 5.67
C ARG A 64 7.72 1.29 6.21
N PRO A 65 7.93 2.61 5.97
CA PRO A 65 6.94 3.64 6.30
C PRO A 65 5.55 3.38 5.70
N SER A 66 5.49 2.68 4.56
CA SER A 66 4.23 2.22 3.95
C SER A 66 3.54 1.06 4.68
N GLY A 67 4.05 0.61 5.83
CA GLY A 67 3.52 -0.51 6.63
C GLY A 67 3.98 -1.90 6.17
N HIS A 68 4.47 -2.04 4.93
CA HIS A 68 4.85 -3.35 4.38
C HIS A 68 6.07 -3.96 5.08
N GLY A 69 5.94 -5.23 5.48
CA GLY A 69 7.02 -6.01 6.06
C GLY A 69 8.15 -6.32 5.08
N VAL A 70 9.39 -6.36 5.59
CA VAL A 70 10.58 -6.74 4.82
C VAL A 70 11.29 -7.90 5.53
N PHE A 71 11.73 -8.88 4.73
CA PHE A 71 12.44 -10.05 5.21
C PHE A 71 13.76 -10.27 4.47
N ALA A 72 14.82 -10.59 5.23
CA ALA A 72 16.11 -11.00 4.67
C ALA A 72 16.15 -12.54 4.56
N ALA A 73 15.81 -13.05 3.38
CA ALA A 73 15.75 -14.49 3.09
C ALA A 73 17.14 -15.14 3.07
N SER A 74 18.14 -14.45 2.51
CA SER A 74 19.54 -14.88 2.52
C SER A 74 20.49 -13.67 2.49
N ARG A 75 21.80 -13.91 2.50
CA ARG A 75 22.80 -12.84 2.38
C ARG A 75 22.60 -12.15 1.03
N GLY A 76 22.31 -10.84 1.05
CA GLY A 76 22.04 -10.06 -0.16
C GLY A 76 20.60 -10.12 -0.68
N ARG A 77 19.77 -11.08 -0.25
CA ARG A 77 18.37 -11.20 -0.69
C ARG A 77 17.41 -10.62 0.34
N ARG A 78 16.95 -9.39 0.13
CA ARG A 78 15.85 -8.77 0.87
C ARG A 78 14.59 -8.74 0.01
N VAL A 79 13.49 -9.23 0.55
CA VAL A 79 12.19 -9.34 -0.14
C VAL A 79 11.08 -8.77 0.73
N SER A 80 9.92 -8.52 0.12
CA SER A 80 8.69 -8.28 0.87
C SER A 80 8.36 -9.51 1.73
N ALA A 81 7.94 -9.30 2.98
CA ALA A 81 7.56 -10.38 3.88
C ALA A 81 6.31 -11.14 3.38
N HIS A 82 5.31 -10.44 2.85
CA HIS A 82 4.10 -11.06 2.34
C HIS A 82 4.36 -11.84 1.04
N ALA A 83 5.25 -11.34 0.18
CA ALA A 83 5.67 -12.06 -1.04
C ALA A 83 6.40 -13.37 -0.67
N PHE A 84 7.28 -13.32 0.34
CA PHE A 84 7.98 -14.50 0.81
C PHE A 84 7.03 -15.54 1.44
N ALA A 85 5.99 -15.10 2.17
CA ALA A 85 4.98 -16.01 2.70
C ALA A 85 4.20 -16.72 1.59
N LEU A 86 3.87 -16.02 0.50
CA LEU A 86 3.21 -16.62 -0.65
C LEU A 86 4.14 -17.58 -1.41
N GLU A 87 5.42 -17.22 -1.58
CA GLU A 87 6.48 -18.08 -2.13
C GLU A 87 6.60 -19.38 -1.32
N LEU A 88 6.69 -19.30 0.02
CA LEU A 88 6.74 -20.49 0.88
C LEU A 88 5.49 -21.36 0.76
N SER A 89 4.31 -20.75 0.64
CA SER A 89 3.04 -21.48 0.60
C SER A 89 2.79 -22.16 -0.74
N THR A 90 3.31 -21.62 -1.84
CA THR A 90 3.05 -22.10 -3.21
C THR A 90 4.24 -22.83 -3.81
N GLY A 91 5.44 -22.65 -3.26
CA GLY A 91 6.70 -23.07 -3.88
C GLY A 91 7.12 -22.22 -5.08
N VAL A 92 6.36 -21.17 -5.42
CA VAL A 92 6.56 -20.36 -6.62
C VAL A 92 7.01 -18.95 -6.23
N PRO A 93 8.21 -18.50 -6.67
CA PRO A 93 8.64 -17.11 -6.44
C PRO A 93 7.73 -16.14 -7.19
N THR A 94 7.77 -14.86 -6.82
CA THR A 94 7.01 -13.81 -7.54
C THR A 94 7.29 -13.87 -9.05
N PRO A 95 6.27 -14.14 -9.89
CA PRO A 95 6.46 -14.18 -11.33
C PRO A 95 6.91 -12.83 -11.90
N ALA A 96 7.61 -12.85 -13.03
CA ALA A 96 8.06 -11.64 -13.71
C ALA A 96 6.86 -10.73 -14.05
N GLY A 97 6.99 -9.42 -13.78
CA GLY A 97 5.92 -8.45 -14.02
C GLY A 97 4.75 -8.50 -13.03
N MET A 98 4.81 -9.36 -12.01
CA MET A 98 3.79 -9.46 -10.97
C MET A 98 4.29 -8.94 -9.62
N GLU A 99 3.33 -8.60 -8.77
CA GLU A 99 3.49 -8.17 -7.39
C GLU A 99 2.65 -9.07 -6.49
N ALA A 100 3.05 -9.22 -5.22
CA ALA A 100 2.21 -9.89 -4.24
C ALA A 100 1.25 -8.85 -3.64
N CYS A 101 -0.04 -9.01 -3.92
CA CYS A 101 -1.10 -8.06 -3.60
C CYS A 101 -1.96 -8.56 -2.44
N HIS A 102 -2.37 -7.66 -1.55
CA HIS A 102 -3.26 -7.98 -0.44
C HIS A 102 -4.75 -7.94 -0.83
N ARG A 103 -5.48 -8.96 -0.40
CA ARG A 103 -6.96 -8.97 -0.40
C ARG A 103 -7.55 -8.26 0.82
N CYS A 104 -6.80 -8.21 1.92
CA CYS A 104 -7.27 -7.71 3.21
C CYS A 104 -6.87 -6.25 3.52
N ASP A 105 -6.18 -5.57 2.60
CA ASP A 105 -5.69 -4.18 2.74
C ASP A 105 -4.95 -3.88 4.05
N ASN A 106 -4.27 -4.89 4.60
CA ASN A 106 -3.49 -4.80 5.83
C ASN A 106 -2.00 -5.04 5.52
N PRO A 107 -1.18 -3.98 5.33
CA PRO A 107 0.19 -4.11 4.82
C PRO A 107 1.14 -5.05 5.60
N PRO A 108 1.05 -5.18 6.94
CA PRO A 108 1.86 -6.13 7.70
C PRO A 108 1.37 -7.60 7.60
N CYS A 109 0.22 -7.87 7.00
CA CYS A 109 -0.31 -9.22 6.87
C CYS A 109 0.58 -10.09 5.98
N VAL A 110 0.90 -11.29 6.46
CA VAL A 110 1.66 -12.33 5.74
C VAL A 110 0.88 -13.64 5.62
N ASN A 111 -0.44 -13.65 5.84
CA ASN A 111 -1.26 -14.84 5.62
C ASN A 111 -1.36 -15.13 4.12
N PRO A 112 -0.84 -16.26 3.60
CA PRO A 112 -0.87 -16.56 2.17
C PRO A 112 -2.28 -16.57 1.57
N ARG A 113 -3.31 -16.92 2.36
CA ARG A 113 -4.72 -16.88 1.92
C ARG A 113 -5.23 -15.47 1.62
N HIS A 114 -4.57 -14.44 2.17
CA HIS A 114 -4.91 -13.04 1.95
C HIS A 114 -4.03 -12.39 0.88
N ILE A 115 -3.15 -13.14 0.21
CA ILE A 115 -2.17 -12.62 -0.74
C ILE A 115 -2.33 -13.36 -2.06
N TYR A 116 -2.16 -12.66 -3.17
CA TYR A 116 -2.15 -13.25 -4.50
C TYR A 116 -1.13 -12.56 -5.39
N TYR A 117 -0.65 -13.24 -6.45
CA TYR A 117 0.16 -12.57 -7.46
C TYR A 117 -0.75 -11.86 -8.46
N GLY A 118 -0.54 -10.55 -8.62
CA GLY A 118 -1.27 -9.71 -9.56
C GLY A 118 -0.34 -8.76 -10.29
N THR A 119 -0.79 -8.23 -11.42
CA THR A 119 -0.06 -7.17 -12.12
C THR A 119 -0.21 -5.85 -11.37
N ARG A 120 0.69 -4.91 -11.66
CA ARG A 120 0.59 -3.54 -11.13
C ARG A 120 -0.76 -2.89 -11.46
N GLN A 121 -1.31 -3.14 -12.66
CA GLN A 121 -2.60 -2.63 -13.09
C GLN A 121 -3.74 -3.23 -12.26
N GLN A 122 -3.74 -4.55 -12.04
CA GLN A 122 -4.74 -5.20 -11.17
C GLN A 122 -4.72 -4.64 -9.74
N ASN A 123 -3.53 -4.35 -9.19
CA ASN A 123 -3.41 -3.73 -7.88
C ASN A 123 -4.00 -2.29 -7.85
N ILE A 124 -3.86 -1.54 -8.95
CA ILE A 124 -4.49 -0.21 -9.10
C ILE A 124 -6.01 -0.35 -9.19
N ASP A 125 -6.49 -1.30 -9.99
CA ASP A 125 -7.92 -1.54 -10.17
C ASP A 125 -8.59 -1.98 -8.85
N ASP A 126 -7.92 -2.86 -8.09
CA ASP A 126 -8.33 -3.24 -6.73
C ASP A 126 -8.41 -2.03 -5.78
N ALA A 127 -7.43 -1.12 -5.84
CA ALA A 127 -7.43 0.09 -5.02
C ALA A 127 -8.60 1.02 -5.38
N TRP A 128 -8.94 1.15 -6.67
CA TRP A 128 -10.10 1.91 -7.12
C TRP A 128 -11.41 1.24 -6.70
N ALA A 129 -11.55 -0.07 -6.91
CA ALA A 129 -12.76 -0.82 -6.55
C ALA A 129 -13.05 -0.77 -5.04
N ARG A 130 -12.02 -0.61 -4.22
CA ARG A 130 -12.12 -0.49 -2.76
C ARG A 130 -12.03 0.96 -2.26
N SER A 131 -12.21 1.95 -3.13
CA SER A 131 -12.23 3.38 -2.78
C SER A 131 -10.99 3.85 -1.99
N ARG A 132 -9.82 3.23 -2.23
CA ARG A 132 -8.54 3.58 -1.59
C ARG A 132 -7.74 4.62 -2.35
N CYS A 133 -8.21 5.05 -3.51
CA CYS A 133 -7.62 6.12 -4.29
C CYS A 133 -8.23 7.46 -3.88
N ALA A 134 -7.39 8.40 -3.44
CA ALA A 134 -7.85 9.75 -3.14
C ALA A 134 -8.48 10.42 -4.38
N VAL A 135 -9.68 10.96 -4.22
CA VAL A 135 -10.43 11.68 -5.25
C VAL A 135 -10.71 13.10 -4.77
N GLY A 136 -10.90 14.01 -5.72
CA GLY A 136 -11.33 15.37 -5.40
C GLY A 136 -10.42 16.04 -4.36
N GLN A 137 -11.04 16.48 -3.25
CA GLN A 137 -10.41 17.23 -2.18
C GLN A 137 -9.43 16.40 -1.34
N ASP A 138 -9.58 15.06 -1.31
CA ASP A 138 -8.68 14.18 -0.56
C ASP A 138 -7.29 14.06 -1.22
N ARG A 139 -7.12 14.57 -2.45
CA ARG A 139 -5.82 14.58 -3.10
C ARG A 139 -4.92 15.63 -2.44
N PRO A 140 -3.66 15.31 -2.09
CA PRO A 140 -2.76 16.26 -1.42
C PRO A 140 -2.51 17.58 -2.16
N ALA A 141 -2.72 17.60 -3.49
CA ALA A 141 -2.54 18.78 -4.33
C ALA A 141 -3.88 19.42 -4.77
N ALA A 142 -5.00 19.04 -4.17
CA ALA A 142 -6.31 19.62 -4.48
C ALA A 142 -6.32 21.10 -4.06
N LYS A 143 -6.70 21.99 -4.99
CA LYS A 143 -6.84 23.43 -4.74
C LYS A 143 -8.25 23.85 -4.31
N LEU A 144 -9.22 22.96 -4.47
CA LEU A 144 -10.63 23.23 -4.22
C LEU A 144 -11.17 22.17 -3.28
N ARG A 145 -12.18 22.53 -2.49
CA ARG A 145 -13.03 21.60 -1.74
C ARG A 145 -14.24 21.19 -2.57
N ASP A 146 -14.89 20.11 -2.15
CA ASP A 146 -16.06 19.58 -2.86
C ASP A 146 -17.17 20.64 -2.98
N GLU A 147 -17.41 21.42 -1.92
CA GLU A 147 -18.45 22.46 -1.91
C GLU A 147 -18.16 23.59 -2.88
N GLN A 148 -16.88 24.01 -2.98
CA GLN A 148 -16.45 25.06 -3.92
C GLN A 148 -16.66 24.63 -5.37
N VAL A 149 -16.49 23.34 -5.66
CA VAL A 149 -16.71 22.80 -7.01
C VAL A 149 -18.19 22.82 -7.38
N VAL A 150 -19.08 22.49 -6.43
CA VAL A 150 -20.53 22.60 -6.62
C VAL A 150 -20.94 24.05 -6.79
N GLU A 151 -20.42 24.95 -5.94
CA GLU A 151 -20.68 26.39 -6.02
C GLU A 151 -20.26 26.97 -7.39
N ILE A 152 -19.06 26.63 -7.89
CA ILE A 152 -18.60 27.03 -9.22
C ILE A 152 -19.58 26.57 -10.32
N ARG A 153 -20.11 25.35 -10.21
CA ARG A 153 -21.06 24.81 -11.21
C ARG A 153 -22.40 25.55 -11.17
N GLU A 154 -22.91 25.85 -9.98
CA GLU A 154 -24.16 26.59 -9.79
C GLU A 154 -24.05 28.03 -10.27
N ARG A 155 -23.03 28.76 -9.82
CA ARG A 155 -22.77 30.16 -10.20
C ARG A 155 -22.54 30.33 -11.69
N TYR A 156 -21.77 29.42 -12.29
CA TYR A 156 -21.58 29.42 -13.75
C TYR A 156 -22.90 29.14 -14.50
N ALA A 157 -23.74 28.23 -13.99
CA ALA A 157 -25.06 27.95 -14.58
C ALA A 157 -26.03 29.13 -14.42
N ALA A 158 -25.88 29.93 -13.37
CA ALA A 158 -26.61 31.20 -13.18
C ALA A 158 -26.15 32.32 -14.13
N GLY A 159 -25.10 32.08 -14.94
CA GLY A 159 -24.65 33.01 -15.98
C GLY A 159 -23.39 33.81 -15.62
N GLU A 160 -22.77 33.54 -14.47
CA GLU A 160 -21.53 34.22 -14.10
C GLU A 160 -20.36 33.88 -15.03
N SER A 161 -19.45 34.84 -15.20
CA SER A 161 -18.29 34.74 -16.08
C SER A 161 -17.29 33.70 -15.56
N ALA A 162 -16.92 32.76 -16.44
CA ALA A 162 -15.85 31.79 -16.15
C ALA A 162 -14.50 32.44 -15.80
N LYS A 163 -14.24 33.66 -16.28
CA LYS A 163 -12.99 34.38 -15.98
C LYS A 163 -13.00 34.90 -14.55
N ASP A 164 -14.13 35.48 -14.12
CA ASP A 164 -14.25 36.14 -12.82
C ASP A 164 -14.29 35.09 -11.72
N LEU A 165 -15.08 34.04 -11.90
CA LEU A 165 -15.08 32.88 -11.01
C LEU A 165 -13.69 32.23 -10.90
N ALA A 166 -12.97 32.08 -12.01
CA ALA A 166 -11.63 31.48 -11.97
C ALA A 166 -10.65 32.33 -11.15
N SER A 167 -10.74 33.66 -11.27
CA SER A 167 -9.94 34.59 -10.46
C SER A 167 -10.30 34.50 -8.98
N GLU A 168 -11.59 34.49 -8.65
CA GLU A 168 -12.09 34.40 -7.27
C GLU A 168 -11.61 33.13 -6.56
N PHE A 169 -11.76 31.98 -7.23
CA PHE A 169 -11.31 30.69 -6.70
C PHE A 169 -9.80 30.43 -6.88
N SER A 170 -9.03 31.40 -7.39
CA SER A 170 -7.59 31.29 -7.63
C SER A 170 -7.19 30.05 -8.46
N ILE A 171 -7.99 29.75 -9.49
CA ILE A 171 -7.77 28.63 -10.41
C ILE A 171 -7.61 29.14 -11.85
N ALA A 172 -6.95 28.36 -12.70
CA ALA A 172 -6.89 28.69 -14.12
C ALA A 172 -8.27 28.56 -14.77
N VAL A 173 -8.62 29.46 -15.69
CA VAL A 173 -9.90 29.45 -16.42
C VAL A 173 -10.16 28.09 -17.09
N VAL A 174 -9.12 27.44 -17.64
CA VAL A 174 -9.24 26.08 -18.20
C VAL A 174 -9.66 25.03 -17.16
N THR A 175 -9.20 25.16 -15.92
CA THR A 175 -9.59 24.27 -14.82
C THR A 175 -11.06 24.46 -14.48
N LEU A 176 -11.51 25.72 -14.39
CA LEU A 176 -12.91 26.03 -14.20
C LEU A 176 -13.76 25.48 -15.35
N ARG A 177 -13.33 25.64 -16.60
CA ARG A 177 -14.00 25.05 -17.77
C ARG A 177 -14.12 23.53 -17.67
N HIS A 178 -13.08 22.83 -17.25
CA HIS A 178 -13.14 21.38 -17.04
C HIS A 178 -14.06 20.97 -15.88
N ILE A 179 -14.20 21.82 -14.85
CA ILE A 179 -15.14 21.60 -13.73
C ILE A 179 -16.58 21.71 -14.21
N VAL A 180 -16.94 22.78 -14.92
CA VAL A 180 -18.32 23.04 -15.36
C VAL A 180 -18.77 22.12 -16.51
N LEU A 181 -17.81 21.60 -17.29
CA LEU A 181 -18.07 20.57 -18.31
C LEU A 181 -18.12 19.14 -17.72
N GLY A 182 -17.91 18.97 -16.42
CA GLY A 182 -17.89 17.65 -15.77
C GLY A 182 -16.71 16.76 -16.18
N LEU A 183 -15.63 17.34 -16.75
CA LEU A 183 -14.43 16.60 -17.14
C LEU A 183 -13.52 16.32 -15.94
N LYS A 184 -13.54 17.20 -14.93
CA LYS A 184 -12.94 17.02 -13.60
C LYS A 184 -14.03 16.94 -12.54
N TRP A 185 -13.69 16.36 -11.38
CA TRP A 185 -14.61 16.21 -10.25
C TRP A 185 -15.91 15.49 -10.63
N LYS A 186 -15.75 14.36 -11.36
CA LYS A 186 -16.87 13.57 -11.91
C LYS A 186 -17.77 12.93 -10.86
N HIS A 187 -17.26 12.77 -9.64
CA HIS A 187 -18.00 12.19 -8.50
C HIS A 187 -18.94 13.21 -7.84
N LEU A 188 -18.79 14.51 -8.12
CA LEU A 188 -19.64 15.56 -7.58
C LEU A 188 -20.81 15.88 -8.51
N GLY A 189 -21.93 16.29 -7.93
CA GLY A 189 -23.15 16.70 -8.63
C GLY A 189 -23.15 18.16 -9.10
N GLY A 190 -24.34 18.74 -9.25
CA GLY A 190 -24.54 20.12 -9.71
C GLY A 190 -24.62 20.26 -11.24
N PRO A 191 -24.95 21.46 -11.75
CA PRO A 191 -25.21 21.67 -13.17
C PRO A 191 -23.96 21.44 -14.02
N ILE A 192 -24.04 20.50 -14.96
CA ILE A 192 -22.99 20.29 -15.97
C ILE A 192 -23.42 20.94 -17.28
N THR A 193 -22.58 21.85 -17.78
CA THR A 193 -22.80 22.48 -19.08
C THR A 193 -22.50 21.45 -20.17
N ARG A 194 -23.54 20.94 -20.85
CA ARG A 194 -23.33 20.10 -22.04
C ARG A 194 -22.86 20.99 -23.19
N ARG A 195 -21.78 20.59 -23.85
CA ARG A 195 -21.30 21.27 -25.06
C ARG A 195 -22.41 21.17 -26.12
N ARG A 196 -22.93 22.30 -26.63
CA ARG A 196 -23.81 22.27 -27.80
C ARG A 196 -23.06 21.57 -28.95
N PRO A 197 -23.64 20.58 -29.65
CA PRO A 197 -23.01 20.01 -30.83
C PRO A 197 -22.69 21.15 -31.80
N THR A 198 -21.43 21.27 -32.21
CA THR A 198 -21.07 22.23 -33.24
C THR A 198 -21.70 21.77 -34.55
N ALA A 199 -22.65 22.53 -35.08
CA ALA A 199 -23.12 22.36 -36.45
C ALA A 199 -21.94 22.60 -37.40
N LYS A 200 -21.28 21.53 -37.85
CA LYS A 200 -20.32 21.65 -38.96
C LYS A 200 -21.14 21.78 -40.24
N ALA A 201 -21.04 22.95 -40.85
CA ALA A 201 -21.58 23.25 -42.17
C ALA A 201 -21.01 22.27 -43.20
N ASN A 202 -21.87 21.39 -43.74
CA ASN A 202 -21.59 20.68 -44.97
C ASN A 202 -21.87 21.63 -46.13
N ASN A 203 -20.83 22.35 -46.57
CA ASN A 203 -20.82 22.95 -47.89
C ASN A 203 -19.71 22.26 -48.69
N ARG A 204 -20.06 21.14 -49.33
CA ARG A 204 -19.27 20.58 -50.43
C ARG A 204 -20.09 20.74 -51.70
N LYS A 205 -19.56 21.64 -52.53
CA LYS A 205 -20.00 22.06 -53.84
C LYS A 205 -20.35 20.87 -54.72
N ALA A 206 -21.46 21.00 -55.44
CA ALA A 206 -21.67 20.33 -56.70
C ALA A 206 -20.66 20.87 -57.73
N ALA A 207 -19.90 19.96 -58.31
CA ALA A 207 -19.26 20.06 -59.61
C ALA A 207 -19.12 18.64 -60.14
#